data_AF-A0A292QN56-F1
#
_entry.id   AF-A0A292QN56-F1
#
_cell.length_a   1.000
_cell.length_b   1.000
_cell.length_c   1.000
_cell.angle_alpha   90.00
_cell.angle_beta   90.00
_cell.angle_gamma   90.00
#
_symmetry.space_group_name_H-M   'P 1'
#
loop_
_entity.id
_entity.type
_entity.pdbx_description
1 polymer ?
#
loop_
_entity_poly.entity_id
_entity_poly.type
_entity_poly.pdbx_seq_one_letter_code
_entity_poly.pdbx_strand_id
1 'polypeptide(L)'
;MNVQRIDSAKSTPAFGTLKPGIKMPAETFDKLINIPVVSTFSKNFDGDVYVGSFIGRKSEKTQLSLDIRNVVPRGFKAKVKNFFSRENRDMIVLKTHATNFEEFQVALNRRPKDALTRIFFSKD
;
A
#
# COMPACT_ATOMS: atom_id res chain seq x y z
N MET A 1 -41.14 -1.88 0.96
CA MET A 1 -39.69 -2.01 1.22
C MET A 1 -38.95 -1.65 -0.06
N ASN A 2 -38.28 -0.49 -0.11
CA ASN A 2 -37.51 -0.07 -1.28
C ASN A 2 -36.15 -0.75 -1.25
N VAL A 3 -35.97 -1.78 -2.09
CA VAL A 3 -34.68 -2.42 -2.29
C VAL A 3 -33.88 -1.56 -3.27
N GLN A 4 -33.08 -0.63 -2.73
CA GLN A 4 -32.06 0.06 -3.53
C GLN A 4 -30.98 -0.96 -3.87
N ARG A 5 -31.00 -1.45 -5.11
CA ARG A 5 -29.85 -2.12 -5.71
C ARG A 5 -28.76 -1.07 -5.85
N ILE A 6 -27.75 -1.16 -4.98
CA ILE A 6 -26.51 -0.40 -5.13
C ILE A 6 -25.88 -0.92 -6.42
N ASP A 7 -25.89 -0.09 -7.46
CA ASP A 7 -25.02 -0.27 -8.62
C ASP A 7 -23.58 -0.30 -8.09
N SER A 8 -23.07 -1.52 -7.88
CA SER A 8 -21.65 -1.76 -7.75
C SER A 8 -21.04 -1.32 -9.08
N ALA A 9 -20.55 -0.08 -9.10
CA ALA A 9 -19.71 0.45 -10.15
C ALA A 9 -18.74 -0.66 -10.53
N LYS A 10 -18.83 -1.09 -11.80
CA LYS A 10 -17.94 -2.06 -12.42
C LYS A 10 -16.51 -1.64 -12.12
N SER A 11 -15.93 -2.24 -11.08
CA SER A 11 -14.49 -2.26 -10.86
C SER A 11 -13.94 -3.08 -12.01
N THR A 12 -13.49 -2.38 -13.04
CA THR A 12 -12.69 -2.95 -14.12
C THR A 12 -11.53 -3.67 -13.44
N PRO A 13 -11.39 -5.00 -13.57
CA PRO A 13 -10.31 -5.73 -12.93
C PRO A 13 -9.03 -5.37 -13.70
N ALA A 14 -8.39 -4.28 -13.31
CA ALA A 14 -7.04 -3.98 -13.75
C ALA A 14 -6.17 -5.11 -13.20
N PHE A 15 -5.51 -5.81 -14.12
CA PHE A 15 -4.61 -6.92 -13.84
C PHE A 15 -3.53 -6.47 -12.82
N GLY A 16 -3.76 -6.76 -11.54
CA GLY A 16 -2.87 -6.46 -10.40
C GLY A 16 -3.52 -5.42 -9.52
N THR A 17 -4.25 -5.83 -8.49
CA THR A 17 -5.17 -4.93 -7.80
C THR A 17 -4.88 -4.98 -6.31
N LEU A 18 -3.94 -4.11 -5.90
CA LEU A 18 -3.99 -3.61 -4.53
C LEU A 18 -5.42 -3.15 -4.24
N LYS A 19 -5.92 -3.44 -3.05
CA LYS A 19 -7.29 -3.10 -2.64
C LYS A 19 -7.26 -2.06 -1.53
N PRO A 20 -8.26 -1.19 -1.45
CA PRO A 20 -8.43 -0.35 -0.26
C PRO A 20 -8.67 -1.23 0.96
N GLY A 21 -7.97 -0.94 2.05
CA GLY A 21 -8.21 -1.56 3.34
C GLY A 21 -9.58 -1.19 3.92
N ILE A 22 -10.05 -1.98 4.89
CA ILE A 22 -11.34 -1.77 5.56
C ILE A 22 -11.38 -0.35 6.16
N LYS A 23 -12.40 0.44 5.79
CA LYS A 23 -12.62 1.88 6.14
C LYS A 23 -11.77 2.91 5.39
N MET A 24 -11.02 2.55 4.34
CA MET A 24 -10.38 3.54 3.48
C MET A 24 -11.39 4.13 2.46
N PRO A 25 -11.55 5.46 2.37
CA PRO A 25 -12.33 6.08 1.30
C PRO A 25 -11.72 5.79 -0.08
N ALA A 26 -12.58 5.52 -1.07
CA ALA A 26 -12.13 5.22 -2.44
C ALA A 26 -11.26 6.35 -3.02
N GLU A 27 -11.63 7.61 -2.79
CA GLU A 27 -10.85 8.77 -3.25
C GLU A 27 -9.44 8.82 -2.66
N THR A 28 -9.29 8.42 -1.39
CA THR A 28 -7.99 8.34 -0.72
C THR A 28 -7.15 7.24 -1.36
N PHE A 29 -7.75 6.09 -1.63
CA PHE A 29 -7.09 4.96 -2.29
C PHE A 29 -6.65 5.32 -3.72
N ASP A 30 -7.51 5.94 -4.51
CA ASP A 30 -7.19 6.36 -5.88
C ASP A 30 -6.03 7.35 -5.92
N LYS A 31 -5.95 8.27 -4.95
CA LYS A 31 -4.80 9.17 -4.84
C LYS A 31 -3.51 8.43 -4.49
N LEU A 32 -3.57 7.36 -3.71
CA LEU A 32 -2.41 6.58 -3.29
C LEU A 32 -1.94 5.58 -4.35
N ILE A 33 -2.85 4.87 -5.03
CA ILE A 33 -2.51 3.85 -6.03
C ILE A 33 -1.79 4.46 -7.24
N ASN A 34 -2.10 5.72 -7.55
CA ASN A 34 -1.47 6.48 -8.62
C ASN A 34 -0.05 6.98 -8.29
N ILE A 35 0.38 6.90 -7.02
CA ILE A 35 1.73 7.31 -6.63
C ILE A 35 2.75 6.32 -7.20
N PRO A 36 3.87 6.77 -7.80
CA PRO A 36 4.83 5.91 -8.49
C PRO A 36 5.35 4.73 -7.65
N VAL A 37 5.56 4.91 -6.34
CA VAL A 37 6.03 3.85 -5.45
C VAL A 37 4.98 2.76 -5.23
N VAL A 38 3.71 3.14 -5.07
CA VAL A 38 2.59 2.22 -4.84
C VAL A 38 2.19 1.54 -6.16
N SER A 39 2.11 2.30 -7.24
CA SER A 39 1.84 1.78 -8.59
C SER A 39 2.90 0.76 -9.01
N THR A 40 4.19 1.05 -8.82
CA THR A 40 5.27 0.12 -9.18
C THR A 40 5.21 -1.16 -8.36
N PHE A 41 4.84 -1.05 -7.07
CA PHE A 41 4.65 -2.20 -6.19
C PHE A 41 3.45 -3.07 -6.63
N SER A 42 2.31 -2.45 -6.95
CA SER A 42 1.07 -3.14 -7.39
C SER A 42 1.23 -3.99 -8.65
N LYS A 43 2.27 -3.73 -9.47
CA LYS A 43 2.57 -4.53 -10.67
C LYS A 43 3.05 -5.94 -10.35
N ASN A 44 3.70 -6.11 -9.19
CA ASN A 44 4.38 -7.36 -8.83
C ASN A 44 3.76 -8.05 -7.61
N PHE A 45 2.96 -7.31 -6.83
CA PHE A 45 2.40 -7.74 -5.57
C PHE A 45 0.92 -7.34 -5.46
N ASP A 46 0.12 -8.26 -4.93
CA ASP A 46 -1.25 -8.00 -4.49
C ASP A 46 -1.25 -7.73 -2.98
N GLY A 47 -2.27 -7.04 -2.47
CA GLY A 47 -2.38 -6.72 -1.04
C GLY A 47 -3.41 -5.64 -0.74
N ASP A 48 -3.64 -5.39 0.54
CA ASP A 48 -4.60 -4.42 1.05
C ASP A 48 -3.85 -3.19 1.58
N VAL A 49 -4.19 -2.01 1.06
CA VAL A 49 -3.55 -0.73 1.38
C VAL A 49 -4.30 -0.04 2.50
N TYR A 50 -3.60 0.27 3.58
CA TYR A 50 -4.07 0.98 4.75
C TYR A 50 -3.25 2.26 4.93
N VAL A 51 -3.89 3.31 5.45
CA VAL A 51 -3.19 4.48 6.00
C VAL A 51 -3.24 4.32 7.51
N GLY A 52 -2.08 4.01 8.09
CA GLY A 52 -1.87 3.96 9.52
C GLY A 52 -1.49 5.32 10.07
N SER A 53 -1.58 5.46 11.38
CA SER A 53 -0.99 6.56 12.12
C SER A 53 -0.07 6.01 13.21
N PHE A 54 1.04 6.69 13.45
CA PHE A 54 2.00 6.33 14.50
C PHE A 54 2.54 7.58 15.16
N ILE A 55 2.90 7.48 16.44
CA ILE A 55 3.53 8.60 17.16
C ILE A 55 5.01 8.64 16.79
N GLY A 56 5.45 9.74 16.18
CA GLY A 56 6.85 9.93 15.83
C GLY A 56 7.71 10.10 17.08
N ARG A 57 8.67 9.19 17.32
CA ARG A 57 9.56 9.23 18.51
C ARG A 57 10.31 10.55 18.71
N LYS A 58 10.55 11.32 17.63
CA LYS A 58 11.28 12.59 17.69
C LYS A 58 10.38 13.82 17.78
N SER A 59 9.14 13.73 17.33
CA SER A 59 8.24 14.88 17.22
C SER A 59 7.06 14.82 18.17
N GLU A 60 6.80 13.66 18.81
CA GLU A 60 5.62 13.36 19.64
C GLU A 60 4.25 13.61 18.98
N LYS A 61 4.26 14.02 17.70
CA LYS A 61 3.09 14.21 16.85
C LYS A 61 2.68 12.91 16.18
N THR A 62 1.38 12.79 15.95
CA THR A 62 0.79 11.74 15.12
C THR A 62 1.24 11.92 13.67
N GLN A 63 1.97 10.95 13.15
CA GLN A 63 2.47 10.86 11.79
C GLN A 63 1.75 9.76 11.02
N LEU A 64 1.73 9.85 9.70
CA LEU A 64 1.06 8.90 8.82
C LEU A 64 2.02 7.82 8.30
N SER A 65 1.56 6.57 8.27
CA SER A 65 2.25 5.45 7.63
C SER A 65 1.40 4.84 6.52
N LEU A 66 2.07 4.32 5.50
CA LEU A 66 1.46 3.48 4.49
C LEU A 66 1.68 2.03 4.90
N ASP A 67 0.60 1.33 5.20
CA ASP A 67 0.63 -0.06 5.64
C ASP A 67 0.02 -0.92 4.53
N ILE A 68 0.78 -1.83 3.94
CA ILE A 68 0.25 -2.80 2.97
C ILE A 68 0.23 -4.15 3.65
N ARG A 69 -0.96 -4.72 3.84
CA ARG A 69 -1.18 -6.02 4.49
C ARG A 69 -1.58 -7.07 3.48
N ASN A 70 -1.52 -8.33 3.86
CA ASN A 70 -1.83 -9.48 3.02
C ASN A 70 -1.06 -9.44 1.69
N VAL A 71 0.22 -9.10 1.76
CA VAL A 71 1.06 -8.94 0.57
C VAL A 71 1.32 -10.31 -0.06
N VAL A 72 0.86 -10.50 -1.29
CA VAL A 72 1.07 -11.74 -2.04
C VAL A 72 1.88 -11.46 -3.31
N PRO A 73 3.05 -12.10 -3.49
CA PRO A 73 3.82 -11.96 -4.72
C PRO A 73 3.12 -12.67 -5.89
N ARG A 74 2.87 -11.94 -6.97
CA ARG A 74 2.15 -12.46 -8.14
C ARG A 74 3.09 -12.92 -9.25
N GLY A 75 4.16 -12.17 -9.52
CA GLY A 75 5.10 -12.48 -10.59
C GLY A 75 5.90 -13.76 -10.31
N PHE A 76 6.14 -14.61 -11.30
CA PHE A 76 6.96 -15.83 -11.14
C PHE A 76 8.34 -15.51 -10.55
N LYS A 77 8.97 -14.41 -10.99
CA LYS A 77 10.22 -13.90 -10.40
C LYS A 77 10.06 -13.47 -8.93
N ALA A 78 8.95 -12.83 -8.57
CA ALA A 78 8.66 -12.43 -7.19
C ALA A 78 8.38 -13.65 -6.31
N LYS A 79 7.65 -14.66 -6.80
CA LYS A 79 7.44 -15.94 -6.13
C LYS A 79 8.74 -16.71 -5.91
N VAL A 80 9.59 -16.81 -6.94
CA VAL A 80 10.92 -17.45 -6.82
C VAL A 80 11.77 -16.71 -5.79
N LYS A 81 11.84 -15.37 -5.87
CA LYS A 81 12.62 -14.58 -4.90
C LYS A 81 12.06 -14.66 -3.48
N ASN A 82 10.74 -14.76 -3.32
CA ASN A 82 10.09 -14.96 -2.02
C ASN A 82 10.37 -16.37 -1.46
N PHE A 83 10.32 -17.40 -2.33
CA PHE A 83 10.64 -18.78 -1.98
C PHE A 83 12.11 -18.92 -1.55
N PHE A 84 13.04 -18.21 -2.19
CA PHE A 84 14.45 -18.12 -1.76
C PHE A 84 14.65 -17.25 -0.51
N SER A 85 13.77 -16.29 -0.22
CA SER A 85 13.91 -15.39 0.94
C SER A 85 13.48 -16.00 2.26
N ARG A 86 12.82 -17.16 2.28
CA ARG A 86 12.37 -17.91 3.50
C ARG A 86 11.47 -17.14 4.50
N GLU A 87 11.29 -15.82 4.37
CA GLU A 87 10.40 -15.00 5.18
C GLU A 87 9.16 -14.61 4.35
N ASN A 88 8.00 -15.16 4.72
CA ASN A 88 6.71 -14.66 4.27
C ASN A 88 6.38 -13.39 5.06
N ARG A 89 6.83 -12.23 4.56
CA ARG A 89 6.39 -10.94 5.11
C ARG A 89 5.01 -10.63 4.56
N ASP A 90 4.00 -10.90 5.36
CA ASP A 90 2.61 -10.64 4.96
C ASP A 90 2.23 -9.15 5.09
N MET A 91 3.11 -8.32 5.66
CA MET A 91 2.87 -6.89 5.88
C MET A 91 4.11 -6.02 5.61
N ILE A 92 3.90 -4.89 4.96
CA ILE A 92 4.87 -3.81 4.74
C ILE A 92 4.37 -2.55 5.44
N VAL A 93 5.23 -1.90 6.21
CA VAL A 93 4.92 -0.61 6.86
C VAL A 93 5.94 0.42 6.41
N LEU A 94 5.49 1.43 5.67
CA LEU A 94 6.29 2.57 5.24
C LEU A 94 5.92 3.78 6.10
N LYS A 95 6.76 4.05 7.09
CA LYS A 95 6.63 5.23 7.96
C LYS A 95 7.03 6.51 7.23
N THR A 96 6.22 7.54 7.37
CA THR A 96 6.53 8.89 6.87
C THR A 96 6.50 9.90 8.01
N HIS A 97 7.14 11.05 7.81
CA HIS A 97 7.09 12.14 8.79
C HIS A 97 5.88 13.07 8.62
N ALA A 98 4.98 12.75 7.68
CA ALA A 98 3.85 13.59 7.35
C ALA A 98 2.81 13.57 8.47
N THR A 99 2.31 14.74 8.86
CA THR A 99 1.22 14.87 9.84
C THR A 99 -0.15 15.00 9.18
N ASN A 100 -0.18 15.21 7.86
CA ASN A 100 -1.37 15.51 7.07
C ASN A 100 -1.35 14.67 5.78
N PHE A 101 -2.53 14.44 5.18
CA PHE A 101 -2.63 13.59 3.99
C PHE A 101 -1.92 14.16 2.75
N GLU A 102 -1.91 15.48 2.57
CA GLU A 102 -1.18 16.12 1.46
C GLU A 102 0.33 15.95 1.60
N GLU A 103 0.87 16.21 2.80
CA GLU A 103 2.27 15.96 3.11
C GLU A 103 2.63 14.49 2.95
N PHE A 104 1.69 13.60 3.26
CA PHE A 104 1.86 12.15 3.09
C PHE A 104 2.00 11.77 1.62
N GLN A 105 1.16 12.33 0.74
CA GLN A 105 1.30 12.14 -0.71
C GLN A 105 2.63 12.66 -1.23
N VAL A 106 3.05 13.85 -0.80
CA VAL A 106 4.34 14.43 -1.19
C VAL A 106 5.49 13.55 -0.69
N ALA A 107 5.41 13.07 0.56
CA ALA A 107 6.41 12.19 1.13
C ALA A 107 6.51 10.86 0.34
N LEU A 108 5.38 10.28 -0.05
CA LEU A 108 5.35 9.07 -0.86
C LEU A 108 5.83 9.30 -2.30
N ASN A 109 5.51 10.44 -2.92
CA ASN A 109 6.02 10.82 -4.24
C ASN A 109 7.53 11.04 -4.26
N ARG A 110 8.10 11.52 -3.15
CA ARG A 110 9.56 11.70 -3.00
C ARG A 110 10.30 10.39 -2.75
N ARG A 111 9.61 9.30 -2.42
CA ARG A 111 10.26 7.99 -2.21
C ARG A 111 10.69 7.39 -3.55
N PRO A 112 11.82 6.64 -3.57
CA PRO A 112 12.19 5.89 -4.75
C PRO A 112 11.12 4.85 -5.07
N LYS A 113 10.89 4.62 -6.37
CA LYS A 113 9.83 3.72 -6.89
C LYS A 113 9.95 2.28 -6.35
N ASP A 114 11.17 1.87 -6.00
CA ASP A 114 11.45 0.54 -5.47
C ASP A 114 11.41 0.46 -3.95
N ALA A 115 11.06 1.53 -3.22
CA ALA A 115 11.14 1.56 -1.76
C ALA A 115 10.31 0.45 -1.10
N LEU A 116 9.06 0.25 -1.55
CA LEU A 116 8.18 -0.80 -1.01
C LEU A 116 8.72 -2.20 -1.31
N THR A 117 9.19 -2.42 -2.54
CA THR A 117 9.83 -3.68 -2.95
C THR A 117 11.08 -3.97 -2.14
N ARG A 118 11.89 -2.93 -1.84
CA ARG A 118 13.07 -3.05 -0.98
C ARG A 118 12.68 -3.38 0.45
N ILE A 119 11.66 -2.75 1.03
CA ILE A 119 11.20 -3.08 2.40
C ILE A 119 10.66 -4.52 2.47
N PHE A 120 10.00 -4.98 1.40
CA PHE A 120 9.54 -6.37 1.31
C PHE A 120 10.69 -7.38 1.29
N PHE A 121 11.76 -7.11 0.52
CA PHE A 121 12.89 -8.05 0.36
C PHE A 121 14.08 -7.81 1.31
N SER A 122 14.18 -6.64 1.93
CA SER A 122 15.30 -6.32 2.81
C SER A 122 15.05 -6.98 4.16
N LYS A 123 15.84 -8.00 4.45
CA LYS A 123 16.15 -8.42 5.82
C LYS A 123 16.55 -7.15 6.60
N ASP A 124 15.92 -6.92 7.75
CA ASP A 124 16.54 -6.04 8.74
C ASP A 124 17.83 -6.72 9.21
#